data_AF-A0A7V9MXJ1-F1
#
_entry.id   AF-A0A7V9MXJ1-F1
#
_cell.length_a   1.000
_cell.length_b   1.000
_cell.length_c   1.000
_cell.angle_alpha   90.00
_cell.angle_beta   90.00
_cell.angle_gamma   90.00
#
_symmetry.space_group_name_H-M   'P 1'
#
loop_
_entity.id
_entity.type
_entity.pdbx_description
1 polymer ?
#
loop_
_entity_poly.entity_id
_entity_poly.type
_entity_poly.pdbx_seq_one_letter_code
_entity_poly.pdbx_strand_id
1 'polypeptide(L)'
;MNLLERLRTRLLQQAPDVTEHDDYDMVPRPATFGAAKAAVLLPVVAQRSLSEEGPMLLFTRRTDTLARHSGQVSFPGGRCEAGDLSPVETALRETFEETGIAPSFVSMAGYLDRYLTGTGFDIQPVVGVLADGFAQVPDPREVAEIFEVPLAFLCDPANRRRESRELGGTRRNFYAFTYKEHEIWGATAAIIVNLAQRLDGISLNHED
;
A
#
# COMPACT_ATOMS: atom_id res chain seq x y z
N MET A 1 -0.60 -8.08 23.43
CA MET A 1 -0.88 -6.73 22.82
C MET A 1 -1.58 -6.95 21.49
N ASN A 2 -2.67 -6.26 21.16
CA ASN A 2 -3.41 -6.57 19.92
C ASN A 2 -2.64 -6.08 18.65
N LEU A 3 -3.04 -6.56 17.46
CA LEU A 3 -2.35 -6.23 16.20
C LEU A 3 -2.25 -4.72 15.96
N LEU A 4 -3.33 -3.98 16.19
CA LEU A 4 -3.38 -2.53 15.99
C LEU A 4 -2.37 -1.81 16.90
N GLU A 5 -2.29 -2.20 18.17
CA GLU A 5 -1.33 -1.66 19.13
C GLU A 5 0.12 -1.96 18.71
N ARG A 6 0.41 -3.18 18.24
CA ARG A 6 1.74 -3.54 17.69
C ARG A 6 2.12 -2.67 16.51
N LEU A 7 1.22 -2.48 15.55
CA LEU A 7 1.48 -1.61 14.41
C LEU A 7 1.74 -0.16 14.84
N ARG A 8 0.96 0.38 15.79
CA ARG A 8 1.14 1.75 16.30
C ARG A 8 2.51 1.99 16.94
N THR A 9 3.13 0.98 17.55
CA THR A 9 4.48 1.13 18.12
C THR A 9 5.59 1.24 17.07
N ARG A 10 5.31 0.88 15.81
CA ARG A 10 6.30 0.83 14.72
C ARG A 10 6.06 1.85 13.61
N LEU A 11 4.82 2.29 13.44
CA LEU A 11 4.42 3.22 12.39
C LEU A 11 4.50 4.67 12.85
N LEU A 12 4.67 5.58 11.89
CA LEU A 12 4.61 7.02 12.18
C LEU A 12 3.20 7.38 12.65
N GLN A 13 3.09 8.17 13.71
CA GLN A 13 1.80 8.58 14.26
C GLN A 13 1.28 9.89 13.65
N GLN A 14 2.11 10.57 12.86
CA GLN A 14 1.77 11.74 12.07
C GLN A 14 2.24 11.51 10.65
N ALA A 15 1.49 12.03 9.67
CA ALA A 15 1.94 12.03 8.29
C ALA A 15 3.25 12.82 8.25
N PRO A 16 4.37 12.24 7.79
CA PRO A 16 5.62 12.97 7.71
C PRO A 16 5.43 14.15 6.74
N ASP A 17 6.10 15.27 7.03
CA ASP A 17 6.32 16.31 6.05
C ASP A 17 6.98 15.70 4.80
N VAL A 18 6.93 16.41 3.67
CA VAL A 18 7.56 15.94 2.43
C VAL A 18 9.01 15.57 2.70
N THR A 19 9.28 14.27 2.85
CA THR A 19 10.64 13.76 2.98
C THR A 19 11.27 13.84 1.61
N GLU A 20 12.31 14.67 1.49
CA GLU A 20 13.31 14.52 0.44
C GLU A 20 14.03 13.19 0.68
N HIS A 21 13.46 12.04 0.30
CA HIS A 21 14.12 10.73 0.22
C HIS A 21 13.09 9.74 -0.34
N ASP A 22 13.38 8.86 -1.27
CA ASP A 22 14.39 8.80 -2.32
C ASP A 22 13.72 7.84 -3.30
N ASP A 23 13.56 8.24 -4.57
CA ASP A 23 13.28 7.25 -5.61
C ASP A 23 14.41 6.23 -5.48
N TYR A 24 14.17 4.91 -5.58
CA TYR A 24 15.27 3.98 -5.85
C TYR A 24 15.81 4.15 -7.31
N ASP A 25 15.83 5.38 -7.84
CA ASP A 25 16.86 5.88 -8.73
C ASP A 25 18.01 6.34 -7.81
N MET A 26 19.24 5.84 -7.96
CA MET A 26 20.41 6.52 -7.37
C MET A 26 20.69 7.86 -8.07
N VAL A 27 19.65 8.68 -8.26
CA VAL A 27 19.64 10.01 -8.83
C VAL A 27 18.58 10.81 -8.06
N PRO A 28 18.98 11.69 -7.12
CA PRO A 28 18.07 12.58 -6.44
C PRO A 28 17.31 13.39 -7.48
N ARG A 29 15.97 13.32 -7.47
CA ARG A 29 15.17 14.33 -8.15
C ARG A 29 14.88 15.45 -7.16
N PRO A 30 15.19 16.73 -7.49
CA PRO A 30 14.74 17.84 -6.67
C PRO A 30 13.22 17.74 -6.52
N ALA A 31 12.71 18.03 -5.33
CA ALA A 31 11.27 18.04 -5.03
C ALA A 31 10.52 18.71 -6.18
N THR A 32 9.87 17.91 -7.03
CA THR A 32 9.27 18.45 -8.25
C THR A 32 8.05 19.26 -7.84
N PHE A 33 8.17 20.58 -7.91
CA PHE A 33 7.02 21.47 -8.04
C PHE A 33 6.05 20.87 -9.06
N GLY A 34 4.89 20.37 -8.61
CA GLY A 34 3.83 19.85 -9.48
C GLY A 34 3.50 18.36 -9.39
N ALA A 35 4.13 17.57 -8.51
CA ALA A 35 3.65 16.19 -8.27
C ALA A 35 2.23 16.20 -7.68
N ALA A 36 1.33 15.40 -8.26
CA ALA A 36 -0.03 15.28 -7.78
C ALA A 36 -0.04 14.54 -6.43
N LYS A 37 -0.66 15.14 -5.41
CA LYS A 37 -0.83 14.51 -4.11
C LYS A 37 -1.79 13.33 -4.24
N ALA A 38 -1.41 12.20 -3.63
CA ALA A 38 -2.20 10.99 -3.60
C ALA A 38 -2.07 10.32 -2.22
N ALA A 39 -3.04 9.48 -1.88
CA ALA A 39 -2.97 8.66 -0.68
C ALA A 39 -3.52 7.26 -0.96
N VAL A 40 -2.90 6.27 -0.33
CA VAL A 40 -3.30 4.86 -0.45
C VAL A 40 -3.48 4.24 0.93
N LEU A 41 -4.46 3.37 1.07
CA LEU A 41 -4.66 2.58 2.28
C LEU A 41 -3.96 1.23 2.13
N LEU A 42 -3.13 0.87 3.10
CA LEU A 42 -2.61 -0.48 3.32
C LEU A 42 -3.56 -1.17 4.31
N PRO A 43 -4.57 -1.93 3.84
CA PRO A 43 -5.63 -2.45 4.69
C PRO A 43 -5.18 -3.80 5.22
N VAL A 44 -4.78 -3.83 6.49
CA VAL A 44 -4.38 -5.05 7.19
C VAL A 44 -5.63 -5.74 7.71
N VAL A 45 -6.00 -6.86 7.13
CA VAL A 45 -7.07 -7.72 7.62
C VAL A 45 -6.51 -8.47 8.83
N ALA A 46 -7.06 -8.21 10.01
CA ALA A 46 -6.75 -8.99 11.21
C ALA A 46 -7.09 -10.47 10.96
N GLN A 47 -6.44 -11.38 11.69
CA GLN A 47 -6.64 -12.81 11.51
C GLN A 47 -8.14 -13.15 11.61
N ARG A 48 -8.75 -13.52 10.48
CA ARG A 48 -10.10 -14.08 10.46
C ARG A 48 -10.03 -15.44 11.16
N SER A 49 -11.05 -15.80 11.93
CA SER A 49 -11.06 -17.01 12.78
C SER A 49 -10.79 -18.34 12.04
N LEU A 50 -10.78 -18.33 10.71
CA LEU A 50 -10.55 -19.47 9.83
C LEU A 50 -9.20 -19.44 9.07
N SER A 51 -8.38 -18.39 9.23
CA SER A 51 -7.08 -18.27 8.56
C SER A 51 -5.95 -18.68 9.50
N GLU A 52 -5.22 -19.73 9.14
CA GLU A 52 -3.97 -20.12 9.81
C GLU A 52 -2.77 -19.25 9.37
N GLU A 53 -2.92 -18.43 8.32
CA GLU A 53 -1.84 -17.65 7.72
C GLU A 53 -1.55 -16.31 8.45
N GLY A 54 -2.29 -16.00 9.52
CA GLY A 54 -2.13 -14.79 10.31
C GLY A 54 -2.75 -13.54 9.65
N PRO A 55 -2.25 -12.33 9.97
CA PRO A 55 -2.72 -11.08 9.36
C PRO A 55 -2.44 -11.03 7.85
N MET A 56 -3.39 -10.51 7.08
CA MET A 56 -3.29 -10.38 5.63
C MET A 56 -3.26 -8.91 5.22
N LEU A 57 -2.67 -8.61 4.06
CA LEU A 57 -2.71 -7.30 3.44
C LEU A 57 -3.57 -7.35 2.17
N LEU A 58 -4.56 -6.47 2.08
CA LEU A 58 -5.50 -6.42 0.96
C LEU A 58 -4.96 -5.56 -0.19
N PHE A 59 -5.17 -6.03 -1.41
CA PHE A 59 -4.79 -5.37 -2.66
C PHE A 59 -5.96 -5.34 -3.64
N THR A 60 -5.88 -4.41 -4.59
CA THR A 60 -6.74 -4.35 -5.77
C THR A 60 -5.90 -4.67 -7.02
N ARG A 61 -6.49 -5.38 -7.98
CA ARG A 61 -5.98 -5.49 -9.36
C ARG A 61 -6.84 -4.60 -10.25
N ARG A 62 -6.21 -3.64 -10.92
CA ARG A 62 -6.90 -2.74 -11.84
C ARG A 62 -7.45 -3.49 -13.05
N THR A 63 -8.59 -3.06 -13.59
CA THR A 63 -9.14 -3.64 -14.82
C THR A 63 -8.17 -3.52 -15.98
N ASP A 64 -8.22 -4.50 -16.89
CA ASP A 64 -7.34 -4.53 -18.07
C ASP A 64 -7.73 -3.46 -19.10
N THR A 65 -8.91 -2.85 -18.95
CA THR A 65 -9.49 -1.85 -19.87
C THR A 65 -9.05 -0.41 -19.59
N LEU A 66 -8.33 -0.15 -18.50
CA LEU A 66 -7.90 1.20 -18.15
C LEU A 66 -6.74 1.69 -19.01
N ALA A 67 -6.80 2.95 -19.43
CA ALA A 67 -5.80 3.57 -20.30
C ALA A 67 -4.40 3.69 -19.66
N ARG A 68 -4.30 3.61 -18.33
CA ARG A 68 -3.04 3.61 -17.59
C ARG A 68 -3.07 2.51 -16.54
N HIS A 69 -1.93 1.86 -16.33
CA HIS A 69 -1.73 0.86 -15.27
C HIS A 69 -2.70 -0.33 -15.34
N SER A 70 -3.12 -0.74 -16.54
CA SER A 70 -3.99 -1.90 -16.74
C SER A 70 -3.39 -3.16 -16.12
N GLY A 71 -4.22 -3.91 -15.40
CA GLY A 71 -3.83 -5.15 -14.74
C GLY A 71 -2.84 -5.00 -13.57
N GLN A 72 -2.42 -3.79 -13.21
CA GLN A 72 -1.45 -3.59 -12.13
C GLN A 72 -2.08 -3.84 -10.77
N VAL A 73 -1.28 -4.43 -9.87
CA VAL A 73 -1.62 -4.57 -8.46
C VAL A 73 -1.26 -3.29 -7.70
N SER A 74 -2.23 -2.77 -6.96
CA SER A 74 -2.07 -1.59 -6.12
C SER A 74 -2.76 -1.76 -4.77
N PHE A 75 -2.41 -0.89 -3.84
CA PHE A 75 -3.26 -0.60 -2.70
C PHE A 75 -4.48 0.20 -3.17
N PRO A 76 -5.65 0.04 -2.52
CA PRO A 76 -6.76 0.93 -2.78
C PRO A 76 -6.41 2.36 -2.40
N GLY A 77 -6.78 3.31 -3.27
CA GLY A 77 -6.36 4.70 -3.09
C GLY A 77 -6.24 5.47 -4.39
N GLY A 78 -6.03 6.77 -4.26
CA GLY A 78 -6.08 7.67 -5.40
C GLY A 78 -5.60 9.07 -5.10
N ARG A 79 -6.03 10.02 -5.94
CA ARG A 79 -5.58 11.41 -5.87
C ARG A 79 -6.31 12.14 -4.76
N CYS A 80 -5.62 13.06 -4.10
CA CYS A 80 -6.27 13.98 -3.18
C CYS A 80 -7.18 14.92 -3.97
N GLU A 81 -8.42 15.07 -3.49
CA GLU A 81 -9.40 16.01 -4.00
C GLU A 81 -9.50 17.25 -3.11
N ALA A 82 -10.07 18.33 -3.64
CA ALA A 82 -10.19 19.60 -2.90
C ALA A 82 -11.02 19.50 -1.62
N GLY A 83 -11.89 18.50 -1.52
CA GLY A 83 -12.71 18.23 -0.33
C GLY A 83 -12.01 17.39 0.74
N ASP A 84 -10.90 16.71 0.42
CA ASP A 84 -10.23 15.83 1.37
C ASP A 84 -9.46 16.67 2.41
N LEU A 85 -9.82 16.54 3.69
CA LEU A 85 -9.20 17.30 4.78
C LEU A 85 -7.86 16.72 5.23
N SER A 86 -7.56 15.48 4.81
CA SER A 86 -6.31 14.80 5.13
C SER A 86 -6.00 13.66 4.16
N PRO A 87 -4.74 13.17 4.10
CA PRO A 87 -4.42 11.96 3.34
C PRO A 87 -5.19 10.72 3.81
N VAL A 88 -5.56 10.65 5.08
CA VAL A 88 -6.39 9.56 5.62
C VAL A 88 -7.78 9.60 4.99
N GLU A 89 -8.38 10.78 4.88
CA GLU A 89 -9.69 10.94 4.26
C GLU A 89 -9.66 10.57 2.77
N THR A 90 -8.64 11.03 2.04
CA THR A 90 -8.40 10.59 0.65
C THR A 90 -8.34 9.07 0.55
N ALA A 91 -7.48 8.42 1.35
CA ALA A 91 -7.29 6.97 1.29
C ALA A 91 -8.57 6.19 1.63
N LEU A 92 -9.34 6.66 2.63
CA LEU A 92 -10.60 6.03 3.05
C LEU A 92 -11.71 6.22 2.01
N ARG A 93 -11.84 7.42 1.42
CA ARG A 93 -12.82 7.71 0.36
C ARG A 93 -12.55 6.82 -0.85
N GLU A 94 -11.33 6.85 -1.36
CA GLU A 94 -10.92 6.04 -2.52
C GLU A 94 -11.08 4.54 -2.25
N THR A 95 -10.71 4.07 -1.05
CA THR A 95 -10.93 2.66 -0.67
C THR A 95 -12.42 2.30 -0.71
N PHE A 96 -13.28 3.17 -0.20
CA PHE A 96 -14.72 2.94 -0.23
C PHE A 96 -15.26 2.93 -1.67
N GLU A 97 -14.82 3.85 -2.52
CA GLU A 97 -15.22 3.92 -3.93
C GLU A 97 -14.76 2.68 -4.72
N GLU A 98 -13.51 2.25 -4.55
CA GLU A 98 -12.94 1.13 -5.31
C GLU A 98 -13.40 -0.24 -4.81
N THR A 99 -13.60 -0.41 -3.51
CA THR A 99 -13.79 -1.74 -2.88
C THR A 99 -15.11 -1.92 -2.13
N GLY A 100 -15.85 -0.83 -1.86
CA GLY A 100 -17.05 -0.83 -1.01
C GLY A 100 -16.77 -0.94 0.50
N ILE A 101 -15.51 -1.05 0.93
CA ILE A 101 -15.15 -1.16 2.35
C ILE A 101 -15.39 0.19 3.04
N ALA A 102 -16.39 0.23 3.93
CA ALA A 102 -16.75 1.48 4.60
C ALA A 102 -15.66 1.93 5.59
N PRO A 103 -15.41 3.26 5.72
CA PRO A 103 -14.41 3.80 6.65
C PRO A 103 -14.59 3.35 8.11
N SER A 104 -15.82 3.03 8.53
CA SER A 104 -16.13 2.53 9.87
C SER A 104 -15.48 1.18 10.20
N PHE A 105 -15.04 0.41 9.21
CA PHE A 105 -14.31 -0.84 9.41
C PHE A 105 -12.80 -0.62 9.59
N VAL A 106 -12.29 0.58 9.34
CA VAL A 106 -10.85 0.88 9.33
C VAL A 106 -10.43 1.55 10.64
N SER A 107 -9.55 0.90 11.39
CA SER A 107 -8.87 1.50 12.54
C SER A 107 -7.47 1.96 12.16
N MET A 108 -7.19 3.26 12.27
CA MET A 108 -5.89 3.81 11.85
C MET A 108 -4.74 3.32 12.74
N ALA A 109 -3.72 2.74 12.10
CA ALA A 109 -2.50 2.24 12.74
C ALA A 109 -1.33 3.24 12.65
N GLY A 110 -1.24 3.99 11.54
CA GLY A 110 -0.24 5.02 11.35
C GLY A 110 0.10 5.26 9.88
N TYR A 111 1.24 5.90 9.65
CA TYR A 111 1.73 6.25 8.33
C TYR A 111 3.06 5.57 8.03
N LEU A 112 3.32 5.42 6.73
CA LEU A 112 4.63 5.11 6.18
C LEU A 112 5.27 6.38 5.61
N ASP A 113 6.54 6.26 5.23
CA ASP A 113 7.24 7.32 4.52
C ASP A 113 6.57 7.61 3.18
N ARG A 114 6.62 8.86 2.73
CA ARG A 114 6.02 9.25 1.45
C ARG A 114 6.78 8.59 0.30
N TYR A 115 6.07 8.30 -0.80
CA TYR A 115 6.65 7.72 -1.98
C TYR A 115 6.40 8.59 -3.21
N LEU A 116 7.47 9.17 -3.76
CA LEU A 116 7.41 9.86 -5.04
C LEU A 116 7.51 8.82 -6.16
N THR A 117 6.56 8.86 -7.08
CA THR A 117 6.56 7.97 -8.24
C THR A 117 7.21 8.65 -9.43
N GLY A 118 7.87 7.87 -10.29
CA GLY A 118 8.36 8.34 -11.59
C GLY A 118 7.24 8.84 -12.52
N THR A 119 5.97 8.56 -12.19
CA THR A 119 4.76 9.02 -12.90
C THR A 119 4.21 10.35 -12.38
N GLY A 120 4.84 10.99 -11.39
CA GLY A 120 4.48 12.32 -10.93
C GLY A 120 3.42 12.35 -9.81
N PHE A 121 3.31 11.27 -9.03
CA PHE A 121 2.51 11.24 -7.80
C PHE A 121 3.39 11.27 -6.57
N ASP A 122 3.01 12.08 -5.59
CA ASP A 122 3.55 12.07 -4.23
C ASP A 122 2.53 11.36 -3.33
N ILE A 123 2.78 10.06 -3.10
CA ILE A 123 1.87 9.15 -2.40
C ILE A 123 2.15 9.20 -0.90
N GLN A 124 1.11 9.44 -0.11
CA GLN A 124 1.10 9.16 1.33
C GLN A 124 0.52 7.76 1.58
N PRO A 125 1.33 6.76 1.99
CA PRO A 125 0.79 5.48 2.39
C PRO A 125 0.30 5.55 3.84
N VAL A 126 -0.90 5.03 4.05
CA VAL A 126 -1.62 5.04 5.31
C VAL A 126 -1.93 3.60 5.68
N VAL A 127 -1.64 3.17 6.91
CA VAL A 127 -1.90 1.80 7.36
C VAL A 127 -3.13 1.78 8.27
N GLY A 128 -4.08 0.89 7.95
CA GLY A 128 -5.29 0.68 8.75
C GLY A 128 -5.51 -0.80 9.01
N VAL A 129 -6.06 -1.14 10.17
CA VAL A 129 -6.50 -2.50 10.50
C VAL A 129 -8.00 -2.59 10.23
N LEU A 130 -8.40 -3.57 9.43
CA LEU A 130 -9.80 -3.87 9.14
C LEU A 130 -10.39 -4.74 10.24
N ALA A 131 -11.53 -4.31 10.78
CA ALA A 131 -12.40 -5.15 11.61
C ALA A 131 -13.14 -6.20 10.77
N ASP A 132 -13.63 -7.26 11.39
CA ASP A 132 -14.44 -8.27 10.70
C ASP A 132 -15.81 -7.74 10.24
N GLY A 133 -16.46 -8.48 9.33
CA GLY A 133 -17.85 -8.23 8.93
C GLY A 133 -18.05 -7.19 7.83
N PHE A 134 -16.98 -6.70 7.20
CA PHE A 134 -17.11 -5.86 6.00
C PHE A 134 -17.53 -6.70 4.79
N ALA A 135 -18.35 -6.10 3.93
CA ALA A 135 -18.61 -6.61 2.59
C ALA A 135 -17.65 -5.95 1.61
N GLN A 136 -17.31 -6.66 0.54
CA GLN A 136 -16.55 -6.12 -0.59
C GLN A 136 -17.49 -6.02 -1.78
N VAL A 137 -17.56 -4.84 -2.38
CA VAL A 137 -18.30 -4.56 -3.61
C VAL A 137 -17.35 -3.79 -4.52
N PRO A 138 -16.47 -4.48 -5.28
CA PRO A 138 -15.52 -3.81 -6.15
C PRO A 138 -16.24 -3.00 -7.21
N ASP A 139 -15.75 -1.79 -7.51
CA ASP A 139 -16.22 -1.03 -8.68
C ASP A 139 -15.70 -1.72 -9.95
N PRO A 140 -16.58 -2.34 -10.77
CA PRO A 140 -16.15 -3.09 -11.95
C PRO A 140 -15.53 -2.21 -13.04
N ARG A 141 -15.61 -0.89 -12.93
CA ARG A 141 -14.94 0.05 -13.86
C ARG A 141 -13.44 0.13 -13.57
N GLU A 142 -13.05 -0.02 -12.31
CA GLU A 142 -11.70 0.26 -11.82
C GLU A 142 -10.98 -0.98 -11.32
N VAL A 143 -11.69 -1.87 -10.62
CA VAL A 143 -11.16 -3.03 -9.92
C VAL A 143 -11.67 -4.31 -10.58
N ALA A 144 -10.75 -5.08 -11.17
CA ALA A 144 -11.05 -6.41 -11.68
C ALA A 144 -11.11 -7.46 -10.55
N GLU A 145 -10.34 -7.24 -9.48
CA GLU A 145 -10.16 -8.23 -8.44
C GLU A 145 -9.69 -7.58 -7.14
N ILE A 146 -10.16 -8.12 -6.02
CA ILE A 146 -9.64 -7.83 -4.68
C ILE A 146 -9.08 -9.14 -4.14
N PHE A 147 -7.85 -9.10 -3.65
CA PHE A 147 -7.18 -10.26 -3.09
C PHE A 147 -6.33 -9.89 -1.89
N GLU A 148 -5.93 -10.90 -1.13
CA GLU A 148 -5.20 -10.75 0.13
C GLU A 148 -3.87 -11.55 0.04
N VAL A 149 -2.81 -10.99 0.61
CA VAL A 149 -1.49 -11.64 0.71
C VAL A 149 -1.07 -11.71 2.18
N PRO A 150 -0.56 -12.84 2.68
CA PRO A 150 -0.08 -12.93 4.06
C PRO A 150 0.96 -11.87 4.36
N LEU A 151 0.78 -11.13 5.46
CA LEU A 151 1.73 -10.08 5.83
C LEU A 151 3.12 -10.67 6.10
N ALA A 152 3.17 -11.88 6.67
CA ALA A 152 4.42 -12.62 6.87
C ALA A 152 5.16 -12.89 5.55
N PHE A 153 4.44 -13.24 4.47
CA PHE A 153 5.03 -13.45 3.14
C PHE A 153 5.69 -12.16 2.61
N LEU A 154 5.00 -11.03 2.77
CA LEU A 154 5.48 -9.72 2.32
C LEU A 154 6.67 -9.19 3.14
N CYS A 155 6.74 -9.55 4.42
CA CYS A 155 7.82 -9.17 5.31
C CYS A 155 9.08 -10.04 5.15
N ASP A 156 8.95 -11.26 4.62
CA ASP A 156 10.10 -12.15 4.39
C ASP A 156 10.97 -11.64 3.22
N PRO A 157 12.24 -11.25 3.47
CA PRO A 157 13.15 -10.80 2.42
C PRO A 157 13.38 -11.83 1.30
N ALA A 158 13.16 -13.13 1.55
CA ALA A 158 13.32 -14.18 0.54
C ALA A 158 12.30 -14.07 -0.61
N ASN A 159 11.12 -13.49 -0.35
CA ASN A 159 10.07 -13.30 -1.36
C ASN A 159 10.26 -12.02 -2.18
N ARG A 160 11.21 -11.17 -1.81
CA ARG A 160 11.49 -9.89 -2.45
C ARG A 160 12.56 -10.04 -3.53
N ARG A 161 12.20 -9.74 -4.77
CA ARG A 161 13.14 -9.61 -5.88
C ARG A 161 13.51 -8.16 -6.14
N ARG A 162 14.72 -7.95 -6.66
CA ARG A 162 15.14 -6.70 -7.28
C ARG A 162 15.25 -6.93 -8.77
N GLU A 163 14.57 -6.10 -9.54
CA GLU A 163 14.56 -6.13 -10.99
C GLU A 163 14.98 -4.77 -11.54
N SER A 164 15.28 -4.73 -12.84
CA SER A 164 15.66 -3.49 -13.51
C SER A 164 15.06 -3.44 -14.91
N ARG A 165 14.60 -2.27 -15.35
CA ARG A 165 14.14 -2.02 -16.73
C ARG A 165 14.75 -0.73 -17.26
N GLU A 166 15.07 -0.73 -18.55
CA GLU A 166 15.42 0.49 -19.29
C GLU A 166 14.15 1.30 -19.53
N LEU A 167 14.09 2.54 -19.02
CA LEU A 167 12.98 3.46 -19.25
C LEU A 167 13.53 4.83 -19.63
N GLY A 168 13.27 5.25 -20.87
CA GLY A 168 13.75 6.54 -21.37
C GLY A 168 15.27 6.65 -21.48
N GLY A 169 15.98 5.54 -21.69
CA GLY A 169 17.44 5.49 -21.79
C GLY A 169 18.18 5.44 -20.44
N THR A 170 17.46 5.31 -19.34
CA THR A 170 18.02 5.12 -18.00
C THR A 170 17.55 3.78 -17.42
N ARG A 171 18.49 3.00 -16.89
CA ARG A 171 18.19 1.79 -16.11
C ARG A 171 17.55 2.16 -14.78
N ARG A 172 16.30 1.74 -14.59
CA ARG A 172 15.55 1.90 -13.33
C ARG A 172 15.46 0.59 -12.60
N ASN A 173 15.79 0.58 -11.31
CA ASN A 173 15.65 -0.57 -10.44
C ASN A 173 14.32 -0.50 -9.67
N PHE A 174 13.68 -1.64 -9.43
CA PHE A 174 12.46 -1.73 -8.64
C PHE A 174 12.39 -3.05 -7.89
N TYR A 175 11.57 -3.07 -6.84
CA TYR A 175 11.22 -4.30 -6.13
C TYR A 175 10.06 -5.00 -6.81
N ALA A 176 10.04 -6.32 -6.71
CA ALA A 176 8.95 -7.16 -7.17
C ALA A 176 8.72 -8.34 -6.21
N PHE A 177 7.47 -8.77 -6.13
CA PHE A 177 7.01 -9.98 -5.43
C PHE A 177 6.09 -10.75 -6.39
N THR A 178 6.15 -12.08 -6.33
CA THR A 178 5.17 -12.96 -6.99
C THR A 178 4.41 -13.68 -5.91
N TYR A 179 3.09 -13.46 -5.82
CA TYR A 179 2.24 -14.24 -4.94
C TYR A 179 1.12 -14.88 -5.78
N LYS A 180 1.17 -16.21 -5.89
CA LYS A 180 0.34 -16.98 -6.81
C LYS A 180 0.45 -16.42 -8.25
N GLU A 181 -0.66 -16.01 -8.86
CA GLU A 181 -0.73 -15.40 -10.19
C GLU A 181 -0.42 -13.89 -10.22
N HIS A 182 -0.27 -13.24 -9.08
CA HIS A 182 -0.14 -11.78 -8.99
C HIS A 182 1.32 -11.33 -8.93
N GLU A 183 1.67 -10.42 -9.84
CA GLU A 183 2.93 -9.68 -9.82
C GLU A 183 2.74 -8.32 -9.14
N ILE A 184 3.42 -8.13 -8.00
CA ILE A 184 3.39 -6.90 -7.22
C ILE A 184 4.74 -6.21 -7.37
N TRP A 185 4.80 -5.06 -8.04
CA TRP A 185 6.06 -4.42 -8.41
C TRP A 185 5.97 -2.89 -8.37
N GLY A 186 7.11 -2.21 -8.53
CA GLY A 186 7.16 -0.76 -8.63
C GLY A 186 6.79 -0.06 -7.32
N ALA A 187 5.94 0.96 -7.38
CA ALA A 187 5.56 1.77 -6.22
C ALA A 187 4.92 0.94 -5.10
N THR A 188 4.01 0.03 -5.45
CA THR A 188 3.35 -0.89 -4.49
C THR A 188 4.39 -1.72 -3.74
N ALA A 189 5.32 -2.36 -4.47
CA ALA A 189 6.38 -3.17 -3.87
C ALA A 189 7.37 -2.34 -3.03
N ALA A 190 7.69 -1.11 -3.44
CA ALA A 190 8.53 -0.21 -2.65
C ALA A 190 7.89 0.18 -1.31
N ILE A 191 6.59 0.48 -1.32
CA ILE A 191 5.82 0.76 -0.10
C ILE A 191 5.77 -0.48 0.81
N ILE A 192 5.62 -1.68 0.26
CA ILE A 192 5.70 -2.94 1.02
C ILE A 192 7.07 -3.10 1.69
N VAL A 193 8.16 -2.78 1.00
CA VAL A 193 9.50 -2.84 1.58
C VAL A 193 9.66 -1.87 2.75
N ASN A 194 9.10 -0.66 2.65
CA ASN A 194 9.09 0.30 3.75
C ASN A 194 8.29 -0.22 4.95
N LEU A 195 7.11 -0.82 4.71
CA LEU A 195 6.34 -1.49 5.76
C LEU A 195 7.17 -2.59 6.44
N ALA A 196 7.74 -3.51 5.65
CA ALA A 196 8.53 -4.63 6.17
C ALA A 196 9.72 -4.18 7.02
N GLN A 197 10.42 -3.10 6.62
CA GLN A 197 11.51 -2.52 7.40
C GLN A 197 11.05 -1.98 8.75
N ARG A 198 9.87 -1.36 8.82
CA ARG A 198 9.30 -0.85 10.08
C ARG A 198 8.80 -1.97 10.99
N LEU A 199 8.33 -3.07 10.41
CA LEU A 199 7.85 -4.24 11.14
C LEU A 199 8.97 -5.25 11.48
N ASP A 200 10.24 -4.92 11.19
CA ASP A 200 11.34 -5.83 11.53
C ASP A 200 11.41 -6.10 13.03
N GLY A 201 11.55 -7.38 13.39
CA GLY A 201 11.60 -7.84 14.78
C GLY A 201 10.30 -7.75 15.58
N ILE A 202 9.12 -7.62 14.95
CA ILE A 202 7.83 -7.81 15.64
C ILE A 202 7.18 -9.15 15.32
N SER A 203 6.56 -9.79 16.32
CA SER A 203 5.67 -10.93 16.09
C SER A 203 4.35 -10.45 15.49
N LEU A 204 3.98 -11.01 14.34
CA LEU A 204 2.72 -10.71 13.66
C LEU A 204 1.59 -11.67 14.09
N ASN A 205 1.92 -12.79 14.74
CA ASN A 205 0.98 -13.82 15.16
C ASN A 205 0.35 -13.51 16.52
N HIS A 206 -0.70 -14.25 16.90
CA HIS A 206 -1.50 -13.95 18.09
C HIS A 206 -0.84 -14.33 19.44
N GLU A 207 0.42 -14.75 19.45
CA GLU A 207 1.14 -15.15 20.66
C GLU A 207 1.76 -13.93 21.35
N ASP A 208 0.97 -13.31 22.24
CA ASP A 208 1.35 -12.65 23.51
C ASP A 208 0.10 -12.08 24.22
#